data_AF-A0A9E3FFB5-F1
#
_entry.id   AF-A0A9E3FFB5-F1
#
_cell.length_a   1.000
_cell.length_b   1.000
_cell.length_c   1.000
_cell.angle_alpha   90.00
_cell.angle_beta   90.00
_cell.angle_gamma   90.00
#
_symmetry.space_group_name_H-M   'P 1'
#
loop_
_entity.id
_entity.type
_entity.pdbx_description
1 polymer ?
#
loop_
_entity_poly.entity_id
_entity_poly.type
_entity_poly.pdbx_seq_one_letter_code
_entity_poly.pdbx_strand_id
1 'polypeptide(L)'
;MLKRTPKEPTTEDAPDNIAPWEMLDDAGIATYTAKLRERDPLRNLIAFARRMDQDTVACFDKGADGKGKAVLVLRRFDDPAQTKEHRYPGFGAWFDDALAASRIWKAKG
;
A
#
# COMPACT_ATOMS: atom_id res chain seq x y z
N MET A 1 -35.13 -0.48 25.86
CA MET A 1 -33.99 -0.91 25.03
C MET A 1 -33.35 0.32 24.39
N LEU A 2 -32.23 0.83 24.92
CA LEU A 2 -31.47 1.87 24.22
C LEU A 2 -30.63 1.21 23.13
N LYS A 3 -30.88 1.57 21.87
CA LYS A 3 -29.99 1.23 20.76
C LYS A 3 -28.71 2.05 20.94
N ARG A 4 -27.59 1.40 21.21
CA ARG A 4 -26.27 2.05 21.16
C ARG A 4 -25.99 2.39 19.69
N THR A 5 -25.94 3.66 19.37
CA THR A 5 -25.42 4.15 18.08
C THR A 5 -23.95 3.73 18.00
N PRO A 6 -23.46 3.19 16.85
CA PRO A 6 -22.04 2.91 16.69
C PRO A 6 -21.27 4.22 16.86
N LYS A 7 -20.33 4.25 17.80
CA LYS A 7 -19.40 5.38 17.97
C LYS A 7 -18.54 5.44 16.71
N GLU A 8 -18.49 6.60 16.05
CA GLU A 8 -17.53 6.82 14.97
C GLU A 8 -16.12 6.59 15.52
N PRO A 9 -15.30 5.74 14.86
CA PRO A 9 -13.95 5.48 15.34
C PRO A 9 -13.15 6.79 15.35
N THR A 10 -12.56 7.12 16.50
CA THR A 10 -11.68 8.29 16.62
C THR A 10 -10.29 7.94 16.08
N THR A 11 -9.43 8.93 15.81
CA THR A 11 -8.04 8.71 15.38
C THR A 11 -7.24 7.85 16.37
N GLU A 12 -7.65 7.83 17.64
CA GLU A 12 -7.09 7.00 18.72
C GLU A 12 -7.49 5.52 18.63
N ASP A 13 -8.58 5.21 17.92
CA ASP A 13 -9.00 3.86 17.56
C ASP A 13 -8.44 3.42 16.20
N ALA A 14 -7.72 4.31 15.50
CA ALA A 14 -7.10 3.96 14.22
C ALA A 14 -6.08 2.86 14.48
N PRO A 15 -6.07 1.78 13.68
CA PRO A 15 -5.06 0.75 13.82
C PRO A 15 -3.68 1.36 13.52
N ASP A 16 -2.93 1.67 14.59
CA ASP A 16 -1.57 2.22 14.55
C ASP A 16 -0.56 1.27 13.88
N ASN A 17 -0.99 0.06 13.52
CA ASN A 17 -0.15 -0.96 12.94
C ASN A 17 -0.86 -1.70 11.80
N ILE A 18 -0.32 -1.51 10.59
CA ILE A 18 -0.74 -2.16 9.36
C ILE A 18 0.21 -3.31 8.94
N ALA A 19 1.05 -3.80 9.86
CA ALA A 19 1.97 -4.89 9.60
C ALA A 19 1.26 -6.07 8.92
N PRO A 20 1.87 -6.67 7.89
CA PRO A 20 3.29 -6.55 7.54
C PRO A 20 3.62 -5.36 6.61
N TRP A 21 2.68 -4.45 6.34
CA TRP A 21 2.98 -3.23 5.61
C TRP A 21 3.71 -2.22 6.49
N GLU A 22 4.66 -1.52 5.86
CA GLU A 22 5.38 -0.38 6.42
C GLU A 22 5.24 0.79 5.43
N MET A 23 4.80 1.94 5.94
CA MET A 23 4.78 3.17 5.15
C MET A 23 6.22 3.64 4.94
N LEU A 24 6.55 4.02 3.71
CA LEU A 24 7.90 4.51 3.40
C LEU A 24 8.08 5.94 3.94
N ASP A 25 9.26 6.22 4.48
CA ASP A 25 9.72 7.57 4.75
C ASP A 25 10.23 8.25 3.46
N ASP A 26 10.68 9.50 3.55
CA ASP A 26 11.14 10.27 2.39
C ASP A 26 12.28 9.56 1.62
N ALA A 27 13.23 8.96 2.34
CA ALA A 27 14.35 8.24 1.76
C ALA A 27 13.88 6.95 1.04
N GLY A 28 12.95 6.23 1.65
CA GLY A 28 12.31 5.05 1.08
C GLY A 28 11.51 5.41 -0.17
N ILE A 29 10.66 6.44 -0.11
CA ILE A 29 9.88 6.93 -1.26
C ILE A 29 10.81 7.25 -2.42
N ALA A 30 11.89 8.02 -2.18
CA ALA A 30 12.85 8.37 -3.21
C ALA A 30 13.51 7.14 -3.83
N THR A 31 13.99 6.21 -3.00
CA THR A 31 14.68 4.99 -3.42
C THR A 31 13.79 4.08 -4.25
N TYR A 32 12.60 3.74 -3.75
CA TYR A 32 11.70 2.83 -4.44
C TYR A 32 11.07 3.46 -5.69
N THR A 33 10.81 4.77 -5.67
CA THR A 33 10.31 5.49 -6.85
C THR A 33 11.37 5.56 -7.95
N ALA A 34 12.65 5.76 -7.61
CA ALA A 34 13.73 5.70 -8.58
C ALA A 34 13.82 4.31 -9.26
N LYS A 35 13.79 3.23 -8.47
CA LYS A 35 13.75 1.85 -8.99
C LYS A 35 12.53 1.59 -9.88
N LEU A 36 11.35 2.08 -9.50
CA LEU A 36 10.14 1.98 -10.33
C LEU A 36 10.33 2.65 -11.69
N ARG A 37 10.95 3.84 -11.72
CA ARG A 37 11.21 4.60 -12.95
C ARG A 37 12.25 3.92 -13.83
N GLU A 38 13.28 3.32 -13.25
CA GLU A 38 14.28 2.53 -14.00
C GLU A 38 13.62 1.31 -14.66
N ARG A 39 12.73 0.64 -13.93
CA ARG A 39 12.04 -0.57 -14.38
C ARG A 39 10.96 -0.30 -15.43
N ASP A 40 10.16 0.74 -15.22
CA ASP A 40 9.01 1.08 -16.06
C ASP A 40 8.94 2.59 -16.31
N PRO A 41 9.80 3.12 -17.21
CA PRO A 41 9.97 4.56 -17.40
C PRO A 41 8.74 5.24 -18.02
N LEU A 42 7.82 4.46 -18.61
CA LEU A 42 6.60 4.98 -19.21
C LEU A 42 5.47 5.17 -18.20
N ARG A 43 5.58 4.58 -17.00
CA ARG A 43 4.57 4.72 -15.95
C ARG A 43 4.99 5.76 -14.92
N ASN A 44 4.01 6.58 -14.54
CA ASN A 44 4.16 7.55 -13.47
C ASN A 44 3.76 6.92 -12.13
N LEU A 45 4.67 6.13 -11.56
CA LEU A 45 4.45 5.42 -10.30
C LEU A 45 5.20 6.10 -9.15
N ILE A 46 4.55 6.22 -8.00
CA ILE A 46 5.16 6.76 -6.77
C ILE A 46 4.97 5.73 -5.66
N ALA A 47 6.07 5.18 -5.14
CA ALA A 47 6.01 4.23 -4.03
C ALA A 47 5.60 4.94 -2.74
N PHE A 48 4.80 4.27 -1.90
CA PHE A 48 4.40 4.82 -0.59
C PHE A 48 4.43 3.79 0.55
N ALA A 49 4.43 2.49 0.26
CA ALA A 49 4.55 1.45 1.27
C ALA A 49 5.29 0.23 0.72
N ARG A 50 5.92 -0.53 1.62
CA ARG A 50 6.49 -1.85 1.31
C ARG A 50 5.95 -2.90 2.27
N ARG A 51 6.00 -4.17 1.87
CA ARG A 51 5.81 -5.28 2.81
C ARG A 51 7.15 -5.69 3.40
N MET A 52 7.17 -5.95 4.71
CA MET A 52 8.36 -6.43 5.41
C MET A 52 8.59 -7.93 5.22
N ASP A 53 7.53 -8.70 4.96
CA ASP A 53 7.57 -10.17 4.85
C ASP A 53 7.84 -10.67 3.43
N GLN A 54 7.73 -9.80 2.42
CA GLN A 54 7.82 -10.14 1.01
C GLN A 54 8.40 -8.98 0.24
N ASP A 55 9.14 -9.27 -0.83
CA ASP A 55 9.53 -8.26 -1.82
C ASP A 55 8.29 -7.75 -2.57
N THR A 56 7.60 -6.78 -1.98
CA THR A 56 6.34 -6.23 -2.45
C THR A 56 6.25 -4.75 -2.11
N VAL A 57 5.88 -3.95 -3.09
CA VAL A 57 5.75 -2.49 -2.98
C VAL A 57 4.34 -2.08 -3.37
N ALA A 58 3.76 -1.13 -2.62
CA ALA A 58 2.55 -0.43 -3.00
C ALA A 58 2.91 0.95 -3.55
N CYS A 59 2.32 1.31 -4.69
CA CYS A 59 2.58 2.58 -5.37
C CYS A 59 1.29 3.22 -5.89
N PHE A 60 1.27 4.54 -5.93
CA PHE A 60 0.27 5.30 -6.66
C PHE A 60 0.54 5.22 -8.15
N ASP A 61 -0.48 4.88 -8.93
CA ASP A 61 -0.50 5.06 -10.38
C ASP A 61 -1.10 6.42 -10.71
N LYS A 62 -0.23 7.37 -11.02
CA LYS A 62 -0.59 8.75 -11.33
C LYS A 62 -1.09 8.91 -12.76
N GLY A 63 -1.02 7.88 -13.60
CA GLY A 63 -1.35 7.99 -15.02
C GLY A 63 -0.46 8.98 -15.77
N ALA A 64 -0.67 9.10 -17.08
CA ALA A 64 0.12 9.98 -17.94
C ALA A 64 -0.08 11.48 -17.61
N ASP A 65 -1.26 11.85 -17.09
CA ASP A 65 -1.62 13.24 -16.79
C ASP A 65 -1.32 13.66 -15.34
N GLY A 66 -0.79 12.75 -14.52
CA GLY A 66 -0.47 13.00 -13.12
C GLY A 66 -1.67 13.03 -12.18
N LYS A 67 -2.89 12.72 -12.65
CA LYS A 67 -4.14 12.83 -11.87
C LYS A 67 -4.71 11.48 -11.44
N GLY A 68 -4.08 10.38 -11.85
CA GLY A 68 -4.40 9.04 -11.39
C GLY A 68 -4.39 8.92 -9.87
N LYS A 69 -5.30 8.07 -9.38
CA LYS A 69 -5.54 7.79 -7.95
C LYS A 69 -5.46 6.30 -7.62
N ALA A 70 -5.29 5.45 -8.62
CA ALA A 70 -5.24 4.01 -8.41
C ALA A 70 -3.99 3.64 -7.61
N VAL A 71 -4.09 2.54 -6.88
CA VAL A 71 -2.95 1.95 -6.18
C VAL A 71 -2.62 0.62 -6.84
N LEU A 72 -1.33 0.37 -7.00
CA LEU A 72 -0.80 -0.88 -7.51
C LEU A 72 0.03 -1.53 -6.43
N VAL A 73 -0.15 -2.83 -6.25
CA VAL A 73 0.70 -3.67 -5.44
C VAL A 73 1.50 -4.56 -6.37
N LEU A 74 2.82 -4.39 -6.33
CA LEU A 74 3.79 -5.09 -7.16
C LEU A 74 4.53 -6.10 -6.30
N ARG A 75 4.21 -7.38 -6.44
CA ARG A 75 4.90 -8.49 -5.77
C ARG A 75 6.03 -9.00 -6.65
N ARG A 76 7.14 -9.44 -6.03
CA ARG A 76 8.43 -9.73 -6.71
C ARG A 76 8.92 -8.47 -7.42
N PHE A 77 8.95 -7.37 -6.67
CA PHE A 77 9.27 -6.05 -7.18
C PHE A 77 10.66 -6.00 -7.85
N ASP A 78 11.64 -6.70 -7.27
CA ASP A 78 13.01 -6.79 -7.79
C ASP A 78 13.17 -7.81 -8.95
N ASP A 79 12.11 -8.52 -9.35
CA ASP A 79 12.11 -9.45 -10.50
C ASP A 79 10.94 -9.13 -11.48
N PRO A 80 11.20 -8.36 -12.55
CA PRO A 80 10.20 -8.00 -13.54
C PRO A 80 9.52 -9.21 -14.21
N ALA A 81 10.26 -10.31 -14.43
CA ALA A 81 9.75 -11.49 -15.13
C ALA A 81 8.75 -12.29 -14.27
N GLN A 82 8.86 -12.17 -12.95
CA GLN A 82 7.95 -12.82 -11.99
C GLN A 82 7.02 -11.83 -11.28
N THR A 83 7.03 -10.56 -11.70
CA THR A 83 6.21 -9.52 -11.08
C THR A 83 4.74 -9.87 -11.22
N LYS A 84 4.02 -9.84 -10.11
CA LYS A 84 2.55 -9.88 -10.09
C LYS A 84 2.01 -8.54 -9.66
N GLU A 85 1.10 -7.99 -10.45
CA GLU A 85 0.42 -6.73 -10.17
C GLU A 85 -1.00 -6.99 -9.67
N HIS A 86 -1.39 -6.27 -8.62
CA HIS A 86 -2.77 -6.15 -8.18
C HIS A 86 -3.15 -4.67 -8.13
N ARG A 87 -4.35 -4.33 -8.60
CA ARG A 87 -4.82 -2.95 -8.75
C ARG A 87 -6.00 -2.67 -7.82
N TYR A 88 -5.88 -1.62 -7.02
CA TYR A 88 -6.96 -1.05 -6.23
C TYR A 88 -7.44 0.25 -6.87
N PRO A 89 -8.75 0.60 -6.75
CA PRO A 89 -9.29 1.85 -7.28
C PRO A 89 -8.70 3.11 -6.61
N GLY A 90 -8.13 2.96 -5.41
CA GLY A 90 -7.32 4.00 -4.78
C GLY A 90 -6.86 3.63 -3.37
N PHE A 91 -6.26 4.61 -2.67
CA PHE A 91 -5.63 4.40 -1.37
C PHE A 91 -6.56 3.78 -0.33
N GLY A 92 -7.81 4.26 -0.21
CA GLY A 92 -8.76 3.74 0.78
C GLY A 92 -9.00 2.24 0.62
N ALA A 93 -9.22 1.77 -0.62
CA ALA A 93 -9.44 0.34 -0.89
C ALA A 93 -8.19 -0.51 -0.59
N TRP A 94 -6.99 0.01 -0.85
CA TRP A 94 -5.74 -0.66 -0.44
C TRP A 94 -5.58 -0.69 1.08
N PHE A 95 -5.90 0.42 1.75
CA PHE A 95 -5.74 0.56 3.19
C PHE A 95 -6.69 -0.38 3.95
N ASP A 96 -7.95 -0.47 3.52
CA ASP A 96 -8.92 -1.41 4.10
C ASP A 96 -8.43 -2.87 4.02
N ASP A 97 -7.83 -3.26 2.88
CA ASP A 97 -7.24 -4.58 2.70
C ASP A 97 -5.99 -4.79 3.57
N ALA A 98 -5.12 -3.78 3.67
CA ALA A 98 -3.96 -3.80 4.56
C ALA A 98 -4.37 -3.97 6.03
N LEU A 99 -5.46 -3.32 6.46
CA LEU A 99 -6.02 -3.46 7.80
C LEU A 99 -6.65 -4.83 8.05
N ALA A 100 -7.36 -5.37 7.06
CA ALA A 100 -7.88 -6.72 7.15
C ALA A 100 -6.74 -7.75 7.30
N ALA A 101 -5.68 -7.60 6.50
CA ALA A 101 -4.50 -8.44 6.56
C ALA A 101 -3.75 -8.33 7.90
N SER A 102 -3.65 -7.13 8.49
CA SER A 102 -2.92 -6.94 9.75
C SER A 102 -3.58 -7.63 10.94
N ARG A 103 -4.90 -7.74 10.95
CA ARG A 103 -5.65 -8.50 11.97
C ARG A 103 -5.31 -10.00 11.93
N ILE A 104 -5.13 -10.55 10.73
CA ILE A 104 -4.71 -11.95 10.54
C ILE A 104 -3.25 -12.11 10.96
N TRP A 105 -2.40 -11.13 10.67
CA TRP A 105 -0.99 -11.14 11.06
C TRP A 105 -0.81 -11.16 12.58
N LYS A 106 -1.53 -10.30 13.30
CA LYS A 106 -1.51 -10.26 14.78
C LYS A 106 -2.00 -11.55 15.44
N ALA A 107 -2.81 -12.36 14.77
CA ALA A 107 -3.28 -13.64 15.30
C ALA A 107 -2.25 -14.78 15.17
N LYS A 108 -1.14 -14.56 14.45
CA LYS A 108 -0.09 -15.56 14.19
C LYS A 108 1.17 -15.40 15.03
N GLY A 109 1.33 -14.27 15.73
CA GLY A 109 2.44 -13.99 16.65
C GLY A 109 1.92 -13.75 18.06
#